data_AF-A0A8J6UG07-F1
#
_entry.id   AF-A0A8J6UG07-F1
#
_cell.length_a   1.000
_cell.length_b   1.000
_cell.length_c   1.000
_cell.angle_alpha   90.00
_cell.angle_beta   90.00
_cell.angle_gamma   90.00
#
_symmetry.space_group_name_H-M   'P 1'
#
loop_
_entity.id
_entity.type
_entity.pdbx_description
1 polymer ?
#
loop_
_entity_poly.entity_id
_entity_poly.type
_entity_poly.pdbx_seq_one_letter_code
_entity_poly.pdbx_strand_id
1 'polypeptide(L)'
;MHSRPIRAEGLHQPLLLPCLPAVKAVPVAPLRELIMLIPRPLWSEFTQVNVSESLGFCGQHVFGNLHELMFWLGYGQPPHGNRALPFQLYMRPLHRSLFIEDLLSQCVTIPARTQLHQYLPERVWRRFTAAAESRR
;
A
#
# COMPACT_ATOMS: atom_id res chain seq x y z
N MET A 1 26.69 43.48 -58.42
CA MET A 1 25.64 43.52 -57.38
C MET A 1 24.78 42.27 -57.47
N HIS A 2 25.17 41.15 -56.84
CA HIS A 2 24.31 39.98 -56.68
C HIS A 2 24.55 39.38 -55.28
N SER A 3 23.69 39.76 -54.34
CA SER A 3 23.65 39.20 -52.99
C SER A 3 22.91 37.86 -53.03
N ARG A 4 23.58 36.78 -52.63
CA ARG A 4 22.95 35.49 -52.33
C ARG A 4 22.81 35.37 -50.80
N PRO A 5 21.64 35.00 -50.26
CA PRO A 5 21.51 34.76 -48.82
C PRO A 5 22.08 33.39 -48.46
N ILE A 6 22.97 33.38 -47.46
CA ILE A 6 23.53 32.19 -46.81
C ILE A 6 22.48 31.68 -45.82
N ARG A 7 21.97 30.48 -46.06
CA ARG A 7 21.02 29.78 -45.20
C ARG A 7 21.80 29.15 -44.04
N ALA A 8 21.69 29.73 -42.85
CA ALA A 8 22.28 29.19 -41.63
C ALA A 8 21.36 28.09 -41.05
N GLU A 9 21.65 26.82 -41.34
CA GLU A 9 21.08 25.70 -40.60
C GLU A 9 22.03 25.32 -39.45
N GLY A 10 21.89 26.07 -38.35
CA GLY A 10 22.53 25.77 -37.07
C GLY A 10 21.67 24.80 -36.27
N LEU A 11 22.06 23.53 -36.27
CA LEU A 11 21.54 22.43 -35.48
C LEU A 11 21.42 22.78 -33.99
N HIS A 12 20.22 23.12 -33.54
CA HIS A 12 19.85 22.95 -32.13
C HIS A 12 19.57 21.46 -31.89
N GLN A 13 20.58 20.70 -31.49
CA GLN A 13 20.35 19.42 -30.81
C GLN A 13 19.75 19.74 -29.42
N PRO A 14 18.52 19.31 -29.11
CA PRO A 14 18.09 19.27 -27.73
C PRO A 14 18.94 18.22 -27.01
N LEU A 15 19.73 18.66 -26.02
CA LEU A 15 20.39 17.78 -25.07
C LEU A 15 19.32 16.88 -24.45
N LEU A 16 19.32 15.61 -24.86
CA LEU A 16 18.52 14.57 -24.23
C LEU A 16 18.97 14.48 -22.77
N LEU A 17 18.18 15.06 -21.87
CA LEU A 17 18.25 14.78 -20.45
C LEU A 17 18.32 13.26 -20.29
N PRO A 18 19.25 12.73 -19.46
CA PRO A 18 19.23 11.30 -19.15
C PRO A 18 17.85 11.01 -18.58
N CYS A 19 17.07 10.21 -19.31
CA CYS A 19 15.79 9.69 -18.86
C CYS A 19 16.04 9.04 -17.49
N LEU A 20 15.66 9.75 -16.43
CA LEU A 20 15.61 9.19 -15.09
C LEU A 20 14.85 7.87 -15.23
N PRO A 21 15.39 6.75 -14.75
CA PRO A 21 14.70 5.47 -14.86
C PRO A 21 13.31 5.68 -14.30
N ALA A 22 12.29 5.47 -15.14
CA ALA A 22 10.90 5.58 -14.74
C ALA A 22 10.76 4.77 -13.46
N VAL A 23 10.56 5.47 -12.33
CA VAL A 23 10.38 4.85 -11.03
C VAL A 23 9.12 4.02 -11.21
N LYS A 24 9.28 2.71 -11.44
CA LYS A 24 8.14 1.78 -11.49
C LYS A 24 7.44 1.99 -10.16
N ALA A 25 6.25 2.58 -10.22
CA ALA A 25 5.43 2.78 -9.05
C ALA A 25 5.31 1.41 -8.38
N VAL A 26 5.80 1.32 -7.14
CA VAL A 26 5.65 0.11 -6.33
C VAL A 26 4.16 -0.17 -6.30
N PRO A 27 3.66 -1.30 -6.82
CA PRO A 27 2.24 -1.64 -6.73
C PRO A 27 1.84 -1.52 -5.27
N VAL A 28 0.96 -0.57 -4.98
CA VAL A 28 0.51 -0.32 -3.63
C VAL A 28 -0.39 -1.50 -3.29
N ALA A 29 0.03 -2.32 -2.34
CA ALA A 29 -0.81 -3.40 -1.83
C ALA A 29 -2.09 -2.78 -1.26
N PRO A 30 -3.29 -3.16 -1.71
CA PRO A 30 -4.55 -2.63 -1.14
C PRO A 30 -4.62 -2.81 0.38
N LEU A 31 -4.00 -3.88 0.89
CA LEU A 31 -3.85 -4.14 2.32
C LEU A 31 -3.03 -3.05 3.04
N ARG A 32 -1.97 -2.52 2.41
CA ARG A 32 -1.15 -1.45 2.97
C ARG A 32 -1.95 -0.17 3.13
N GLU A 33 -2.77 0.19 2.15
CA GLU A 33 -3.62 1.38 2.24
C GLU A 33 -4.63 1.26 3.37
N LEU A 34 -5.24 0.08 3.53
CA LEU A 34 -6.15 -0.18 4.64
C LEU A 34 -5.49 -0.04 6.01
N ILE A 35 -4.29 -0.59 6.18
CA ILE A 35 -3.58 -0.48 7.46
C ILE A 35 -3.16 0.97 7.74
N MET A 36 -2.87 1.77 6.70
CA MET A 36 -2.57 3.20 6.89
C MET A 36 -3.78 4.02 7.38
N LEU A 37 -5.02 3.52 7.22
CA LEU A 37 -6.20 4.14 7.84
C LEU A 37 -6.26 3.92 9.35
N ILE A 38 -5.55 2.90 9.84
CA ILE A 38 -5.45 2.60 11.26
C ILE A 38 -4.35 3.48 11.86
N PRO A 39 -4.62 4.20 12.96
CA PRO A 39 -3.62 4.98 13.68
C PRO A 39 -2.44 4.11 14.13
N ARG A 40 -1.22 4.57 13.86
CA ARG A 40 0.02 3.85 14.20
C ARG A 40 0.12 3.42 15.67
N PRO A 41 -0.29 4.23 16.67
CA PRO A 41 -0.24 3.81 18.07
C PRO A 41 -1.02 2.52 18.36
N LEU A 42 -2.03 2.21 17.55
CA LEU A 42 -2.86 1.02 17.72
C LEU A 42 -2.27 -0.22 17.03
N TRP A 43 -1.26 -0.09 16.16
CA TRP A 43 -0.77 -1.20 15.34
C TRP A 43 -0.22 -2.37 16.16
N SER A 44 0.37 -2.10 17.33
CA SER A 44 0.85 -3.12 18.26
C SER A 44 -0.26 -3.85 19.02
N GLU A 45 -1.45 -3.28 19.07
CA GLU A 45 -2.61 -3.88 19.77
C GLU A 45 -3.33 -4.94 18.93
N PHE A 46 -3.12 -4.91 17.61
CA PHE A 46 -3.53 -5.99 16.72
C PHE A 46 -2.51 -7.11 16.83
N THR A 47 -2.94 -8.32 17.23
CA THR A 47 -2.02 -9.46 17.39
C THR A 47 -2.41 -10.65 16.54
N GLN A 48 -1.38 -11.43 16.16
CA GLN A 48 -1.48 -12.61 15.30
C GLN A 48 -2.27 -12.33 14.01
N VAL A 49 -1.76 -11.39 13.22
CA VAL A 49 -2.37 -10.97 11.96
C VAL A 49 -2.05 -12.02 10.89
N ASN A 50 -3.07 -12.73 10.38
CA ASN A 50 -2.92 -13.78 9.38
C ASN A 50 -3.17 -13.24 7.96
N VAL A 51 -2.10 -13.03 7.21
CA VAL A 51 -2.22 -12.68 5.79
C VAL A 51 -2.49 -13.94 4.98
N SER A 52 -3.69 -14.00 4.39
CA SER A 52 -4.16 -15.15 3.61
C SER A 52 -4.57 -14.76 2.18
N GLU A 53 -4.98 -15.75 1.38
CA GLU A 53 -5.50 -15.53 0.02
C GLU A 53 -6.71 -14.59 -0.02
N SER A 54 -7.48 -14.54 1.07
CA SER A 54 -8.61 -13.63 1.21
C SER A 54 -8.21 -12.15 1.15
N LEU A 55 -6.96 -11.85 1.50
CA LEU A 55 -6.34 -10.52 1.45
C LEU A 55 -5.52 -10.27 0.18
N GLY A 56 -5.54 -11.20 -0.78
CA GLY A 56 -4.82 -11.06 -2.06
C GLY A 56 -3.38 -11.56 -2.03
N PHE A 57 -3.07 -12.53 -1.17
CA PHE A 57 -1.73 -13.12 -1.07
C PHE A 57 -1.68 -14.59 -1.47
N CYS A 58 -0.54 -15.06 -1.98
CA CYS A 58 -0.23 -16.45 -2.22
C CYS A 58 0.15 -17.09 -0.89
N GLY A 59 -0.72 -17.96 -0.36
CA GLY A 59 -0.46 -18.70 0.87
C GLY A 59 -0.90 -17.95 2.13
N GLN A 60 -0.41 -18.44 3.27
CA GLN A 60 -0.72 -17.91 4.59
C GLN A 60 0.56 -17.50 5.32
N HIS A 61 0.55 -16.31 5.92
CA HIS A 61 1.65 -15.81 6.73
C HIS A 61 1.11 -15.13 7.97
N VAL A 62 1.56 -15.53 9.14
CA VAL A 62 1.17 -14.92 10.41
C VAL A 62 2.23 -13.92 10.83
N PHE A 63 1.80 -12.74 11.27
CA PHE A 63 2.64 -11.68 11.82
C PHE A 63 2.26 -11.44 13.28
N GLY A 64 3.23 -11.07 14.10
CA GLY A 64 2.98 -10.76 15.51
C GLY A 64 2.00 -9.61 15.67
N ASN A 65 2.10 -8.59 14.81
CA ASN A 65 1.25 -7.39 14.82
C ASN A 65 1.22 -6.67 13.46
N LEU A 66 0.47 -5.55 13.38
CA LEU A 66 0.40 -4.74 12.16
C LEU A 66 1.71 -4.01 11.84
N HIS A 67 2.58 -3.75 12.84
CA HIS A 67 3.89 -3.15 12.59
C HIS A 67 4.78 -4.06 11.75
N GLU A 68 4.88 -5.33 12.14
CA GLU A 68 5.64 -6.35 11.40
C GLU A 68 5.08 -6.55 9.99
N LEU A 69 3.76 -6.65 9.88
CA LEU A 69 3.08 -6.73 8.58
C LEU A 69 3.40 -5.52 7.71
N MET A 70 3.29 -4.30 8.24
CA MET A 70 3.56 -3.08 7.48
C MET A 70 5.03 -3.03 7.03
N PHE A 71 5.96 -3.41 7.88
CA PHE A 71 7.37 -3.50 7.51
C PHE A 71 7.59 -4.49 6.36
N TRP A 72 6.94 -5.66 6.41
CA TRP A 72 6.97 -6.66 5.34
C TRP A 72 6.32 -6.15 4.03
N LEU A 73 5.28 -5.31 4.13
CA LEU A 73 4.66 -4.57 3.01
C LEU A 73 5.52 -3.38 2.50
N GLY A 74 6.75 -3.24 2.98
CA GLY A 74 7.69 -2.21 2.56
C GLY A 74 7.40 -0.82 3.13
N TYR A 75 6.68 -0.73 4.25
CA TYR A 75 6.51 0.53 4.96
C TYR A 75 7.85 1.04 5.51
N GLY A 76 8.19 2.29 5.21
CA GLY A 76 9.44 2.92 5.66
C GLY A 76 10.71 2.51 4.91
N GLN A 77 10.60 1.61 3.91
CA GLN A 77 11.73 1.25 3.06
C GLN A 77 11.68 2.06 1.76
N PRO A 78 12.70 2.88 1.44
CA PRO A 78 12.79 3.49 0.13
C PRO A 78 13.00 2.37 -0.91
N PRO A 79 12.42 2.48 -2.11
CA PRO A 79 12.59 1.48 -3.17
C PRO A 79 14.07 1.42 -3.54
N HIS A 80 14.80 0.44 -3.00
CA HIS A 80 16.21 0.24 -3.28
C HIS A 80 16.36 -0.48 -4.64
N GLY A 81 16.38 0.32 -5.71
CA GLY A 81 16.62 -0.15 -7.08
C GLY A 81 15.48 -0.97 -7.68
N ASN A 82 15.83 -1.83 -8.65
CA ASN A 82 14.90 -2.69 -9.40
C ASN A 82 14.48 -3.98 -8.65
N ARG A 83 14.71 -4.09 -7.34
CA ARG A 83 14.38 -5.29 -6.59
C ARG A 83 12.91 -5.27 -6.16
N ALA A 84 12.19 -6.34 -6.50
CA ALA A 84 10.85 -6.55 -5.99
C ALA A 84 10.90 -6.70 -4.46
N LEU A 85 9.95 -6.08 -3.77
CA LEU A 85 9.78 -6.27 -2.32
C LEU A 85 9.26 -7.68 -2.06
N PRO A 86 9.61 -8.33 -0.93
CA PRO A 86 9.22 -9.71 -0.66
C PRO A 86 7.74 -9.97 -0.91
N PHE A 87 6.86 -9.10 -0.40
CA PHE A 87 5.41 -9.24 -0.56
C PHE A 87 4.91 -9.26 -2.01
N GLN A 88 5.62 -8.62 -2.94
CA GLN A 88 5.21 -8.54 -4.35
C GLN A 88 5.27 -9.90 -5.04
N LEU A 89 6.17 -10.78 -4.60
CA LEU A 89 6.24 -12.16 -5.07
C LEU A 89 5.05 -12.99 -4.57
N TYR A 90 4.45 -12.56 -3.47
CA TYR A 90 3.31 -13.21 -2.85
C TYR A 90 1.99 -12.52 -3.19
N MET A 91 1.95 -11.45 -3.98
CA MET A 91 0.67 -10.82 -4.34
C MET A 91 -0.05 -11.59 -5.45
N ARG A 92 -1.37 -11.77 -5.29
CA ARG A 92 -2.26 -12.20 -6.37
C ARG A 92 -3.18 -11.05 -6.79
N PRO A 93 -3.64 -11.04 -8.06
CA PRO A 93 -4.71 -10.16 -8.47
C PRO A 93 -5.94 -10.40 -7.60
N LEU A 94 -6.47 -9.33 -7.00
CA LEU A 94 -7.68 -9.39 -6.20
C LEU A 94 -8.85 -8.91 -7.04
N HIS A 95 -9.87 -9.76 -7.21
CA HIS A 95 -11.07 -9.45 -7.99
C HIS A 95 -12.15 -8.69 -7.20
N ARG A 96 -11.93 -8.46 -5.90
CA ARG A 96 -12.83 -7.75 -5.00
C ARG A 96 -12.11 -6.59 -4.33
N SER A 97 -12.84 -5.61 -3.81
CA SER A 97 -12.26 -4.60 -2.92
C SER A 97 -11.99 -5.21 -1.54
N LEU A 98 -10.84 -4.85 -0.93
CA LEU A 98 -10.60 -5.14 0.48
C LEU A 98 -11.20 -4.03 1.34
N PHE A 99 -11.72 -4.43 2.48
CA PHE A 99 -12.18 -3.52 3.51
C PHE A 99 -11.48 -3.81 4.84
N ILE A 100 -11.64 -2.89 5.81
CA ILE A 100 -10.97 -3.01 7.11
C ILE A 100 -11.44 -4.28 7.84
N GLU A 101 -12.70 -4.67 7.63
CA GLU A 101 -13.32 -5.86 8.20
C GLU A 101 -12.64 -7.15 7.76
N ASP A 102 -12.16 -7.20 6.51
CA ASP A 102 -11.38 -8.33 6.01
C ASP A 102 -10.09 -8.47 6.83
N LEU A 103 -9.39 -7.37 7.08
CA LEU A 103 -8.19 -7.34 7.92
C LEU A 103 -8.49 -7.75 9.37
N LEU A 104 -9.57 -7.22 9.97
CA LEU A 104 -9.94 -7.56 11.35
C LEU A 104 -10.26 -9.04 11.50
N SER A 105 -10.93 -9.64 10.51
CA SER A 105 -11.26 -11.07 10.52
C SER A 105 -10.03 -11.97 10.51
N GLN A 106 -8.89 -11.43 10.09
CA GLN A 106 -7.61 -12.12 10.07
C GLN A 106 -6.76 -11.85 11.32
N CYS A 107 -7.22 -11.01 12.26
CA CYS A 107 -6.52 -10.75 13.52
C CYS A 107 -7.14 -11.61 14.63
N VAL A 108 -6.30 -12.16 15.51
CA VAL A 108 -6.80 -12.90 16.68
C VAL A 108 -7.22 -11.92 17.78
N THR A 109 -6.40 -10.90 18.02
CA THR A 109 -6.73 -9.81 18.96
C THR A 109 -6.82 -8.50 18.22
N ILE A 110 -7.82 -7.70 18.58
CA ILE A 110 -8.02 -6.33 18.10
C ILE A 110 -8.13 -5.39 19.30
N PRO A 111 -7.69 -4.13 19.19
CA PRO A 111 -7.82 -3.12 20.25
C PRO A 111 -9.27 -2.92 20.67
N ALA A 112 -9.47 -2.42 21.90
CA ALA A 112 -10.81 -2.20 22.42
C ALA A 112 -11.59 -1.21 21.55
N ARG A 113 -12.91 -1.46 21.39
CA ARG A 113 -13.80 -0.60 20.59
C ARG A 113 -13.67 0.87 20.95
N THR A 114 -13.55 1.19 22.24
CA THR A 114 -13.40 2.56 22.76
C THR A 114 -12.14 3.24 22.25
N GLN A 115 -11.02 2.52 22.19
CA GLN A 115 -9.76 3.03 21.64
C GLN A 115 -9.90 3.24 20.13
N LEU A 116 -10.48 2.29 19.41
CA LEU A 116 -10.70 2.45 17.96
C LEU A 116 -11.58 3.65 17.61
N HIS A 117 -12.65 3.88 18.38
CA HIS A 117 -13.56 5.02 18.19
C HIS A 117 -12.86 6.36 18.42
N GLN A 118 -11.95 6.43 19.39
CA GLN A 118 -11.20 7.65 19.71
C GLN A 118 -10.35 8.15 18.53
N TYR A 119 -9.86 7.24 17.69
CA TYR A 119 -8.90 7.58 16.65
C TYR A 119 -9.40 7.40 15.21
N LEU A 120 -10.48 6.64 14.99
CA LEU A 120 -11.05 6.46 13.66
C LEU A 120 -12.08 7.54 13.36
N PRO A 121 -12.07 8.15 12.16
CA PRO A 121 -13.12 9.07 11.74
C PRO A 121 -14.49 8.38 11.75
N GLU A 122 -15.55 9.10 12.10
CA GLU A 122 -16.88 8.53 12.32
C GLU A 122 -17.47 7.80 11.11
N ARG A 123 -17.06 8.21 9.90
CA ARG A 123 -17.43 7.51 8.66
C ARG A 123 -16.80 6.12 8.54
N VAL A 124 -15.55 5.97 9.00
CA VAL A 124 -14.84 4.68 9.05
C VAL A 124 -15.40 3.84 10.17
N TRP A 125 -15.65 4.45 11.33
CA TRP A 125 -16.26 3.78 12.48
C TRP A 125 -17.63 3.18 12.17
N ARG A 126 -18.53 3.89 11.49
CA ARG A 126 -19.85 3.34 11.12
C ARG A 126 -19.78 2.08 10.27
N ARG A 127 -18.79 2.00 9.37
CA ARG A 127 -18.54 0.79 8.56
C ARG A 127 -18.04 -0.34 9.46
N PHE A 128 -17.12 -0.01 10.36
CA PHE A 128 -16.59 -0.89 11.39
C PHE A 128 -17.70 -1.49 12.30
N THR A 129 -18.70 -0.70 12.69
CA THR A 129 -19.77 -1.14 13.61
C THR A 129 -20.88 -1.94 12.94
N ALA A 130 -21.28 -1.57 11.72
CA ALA A 130 -22.35 -2.26 10.98
C ALA A 130 -21.99 -3.72 10.65
N ALA A 131 -20.71 -4.01 10.43
CA ALA A 131 -20.23 -5.36 10.14
C ALA A 131 -20.25 -6.30 11.36
N ALA A 132 -20.12 -5.77 12.57
CA ALA A 132 -20.18 -6.55 13.80
C ALA A 132 -21.60 -7.02 14.15
N GLU A 133 -22.62 -6.25 13.75
CA GLU A 133 -24.04 -6.56 14.01
C GLU A 133 -24.63 -7.56 13.01
N SER A 134 -24.06 -7.68 11.81
CA SER A 134 -24.55 -8.63 10.78
C SER A 134 -24.12 -10.09 11.00
N ARG A 135 -23.43 -10.41 12.11
CA ARG A 135 -22.98 -11.77 12.49
C ARG A 135 -23.66 -12.31 13.76
N ARG A 136 -24.78 -11.72 14.20
CA ARG A 136 -25.65 -12.29 15.23
C ARG A 136 -26.78 -13.11 14.63
#